data_AF-A0A2U0ACY2-F1
#
_entry.id   AF-A0A2U0ACY2-F1
#
_cell.length_a   1.000
_cell.length_b   1.000
_cell.length_c   1.000
_cell.angle_alpha   90.00
_cell.angle_beta   90.00
_cell.angle_gamma   90.00
#
_symmetry.space_group_name_H-M   'P 1'
#
loop_
_entity.id
_entity.type
_entity.pdbx_description
1 polymer ?
#
loop_
_entity_poly.entity_id
_entity_poly.type
_entity_poly.pdbx_seq_one_letter_code
_entity_poly.pdbx_strand_id
1 'polypeptide(L)'
;MQANLEEGKGVIKAFFGDLKGELVKGMKAGGPVSTIATCNKVAPSLAEAHSQMSGWDVGRTSLKLRNPNNAPDAWEITVLKEFEARKAAGEDPMKLVKGEIVEEQGRKVFRMMKAIPTAEVCTKCHGDAIAEPVAAKLDELYPADKARGYKVGDLRGAFTLKKRF
;
A
#
# COMPACT_ATOMS: atom_id res chain seq x y z
N MET A 1 0.93 -8.17 22.10
CA MET A 1 0.30 -7.08 21.33
C MET A 1 1.30 -5.98 21.00
N GLN A 2 1.86 -5.26 21.98
CA GLN A 2 2.81 -4.17 21.71
C GLN A 2 4.06 -4.61 20.93
N ALA A 3 4.67 -5.74 21.30
CA ALA A 3 5.85 -6.28 20.61
C ALA A 3 5.57 -6.55 19.11
N ASN A 4 4.46 -7.23 18.79
CA ASN A 4 4.05 -7.48 17.41
C ASN A 4 3.77 -6.19 16.63
N LEU A 5 3.22 -5.16 17.28
CA LEU A 5 2.99 -3.87 16.63
C LEU A 5 4.31 -3.19 16.25
N GLU A 6 5.30 -3.17 17.15
CA GLU A 6 6.61 -2.58 16.87
C GLU A 6 7.39 -3.40 15.82
N GLU A 7 7.33 -4.72 15.90
CA GLU A 7 7.90 -5.62 14.89
C GLU A 7 7.28 -5.36 13.50
N GLY A 8 5.95 -5.32 13.42
CA GLY A 8 5.23 -5.05 12.17
C GLY A 8 5.54 -3.67 11.60
N LYS A 9 5.72 -2.64 12.45
CA LYS A 9 6.22 -1.32 12.00
C LYS A 9 7.62 -1.43 11.38
N GLY A 10 8.49 -2.24 11.96
CA GLY A 10 9.82 -2.53 11.43
C GLY A 10 9.77 -3.17 10.05
N VAL A 11 8.94 -4.20 9.87
CA VAL A 11 8.72 -4.87 8.58
C VAL A 11 8.17 -3.90 7.53
N ILE A 12 7.15 -3.10 7.87
CA ILE A 12 6.60 -2.07 6.97
C ILE A 12 7.67 -1.07 6.57
N LYS A 13 8.51 -0.62 7.51
CA LYS A 13 9.58 0.35 7.24
C LYS A 13 10.60 -0.23 6.26
N ALA A 14 11.00 -1.48 6.43
CA ALA A 14 11.94 -2.16 5.54
C ALA A 14 11.32 -2.32 4.13
N PHE A 15 10.12 -2.88 4.05
CA PHE A 15 9.41 -3.07 2.78
C PHE A 15 9.19 -1.75 2.03
N PHE A 16 8.72 -0.71 2.73
CA PHE A 16 8.53 0.60 2.11
C PHE A 16 9.86 1.23 1.67
N GLY A 17 10.95 1.02 2.42
CA GLY A 17 12.29 1.46 2.06
C GLY A 17 12.74 0.90 0.71
N ASP A 18 12.65 -0.41 0.55
CA ASP A 18 13.03 -1.09 -0.70
C ASP A 18 12.12 -0.70 -1.86
N LEU A 19 10.81 -0.67 -1.62
CA LEU A 19 9.84 -0.23 -2.62
C LEU A 19 10.14 1.20 -3.08
N LYS A 20 10.41 2.11 -2.16
CA LYS A 20 10.79 3.50 -2.47
C LYS A 20 12.10 3.54 -3.26
N GLY A 21 13.08 2.71 -2.92
CA GLY A 21 14.34 2.58 -3.65
C GLY A 21 14.10 2.21 -5.12
N GLU A 22 13.28 1.19 -5.37
CA GLU A 22 12.90 0.75 -6.72
C GLU A 22 12.10 1.81 -7.49
N LEU A 23 11.21 2.54 -6.82
CA LEU A 23 10.51 3.68 -7.42
C LEU A 23 11.50 4.77 -7.86
N VAL A 24 12.47 5.13 -7.01
CA VAL A 24 13.48 6.14 -7.35
C VAL A 24 14.36 5.66 -8.51
N LYS A 25 14.75 4.39 -8.55
CA LYS A 25 15.50 3.82 -9.68
C LYS A 25 14.71 3.91 -10.99
N GLY A 26 13.45 3.49 -10.99
CA GLY A 26 12.57 3.57 -12.16
C GLY A 26 12.38 5.01 -12.65
N MET A 27 12.17 5.94 -11.72
CA MET A 27 12.02 7.36 -12.03
C MET A 27 13.30 7.94 -12.67
N LYS A 28 14.48 7.54 -12.20
CA LYS A 28 15.77 7.97 -12.77
C LYS A 28 16.06 7.32 -14.13
N ALA A 29 15.68 6.07 -14.33
CA ALA A 29 15.99 5.31 -15.54
C ALA A 29 15.14 5.75 -16.74
N GLY A 30 13.86 6.07 -16.53
CA GLY A 30 12.95 6.39 -17.63
C GLY A 30 11.68 7.12 -17.19
N GLY A 31 11.73 7.83 -16.07
CA GLY A 31 10.60 8.60 -15.56
C GLY A 31 9.39 7.74 -15.14
N PRO A 32 8.20 8.34 -15.06
CA PRO A 32 7.01 7.64 -14.55
C PRO A 32 6.62 6.40 -15.35
N VAL A 33 6.83 6.37 -16.67
CA VAL A 33 6.49 5.20 -17.51
C VAL A 33 7.29 3.97 -17.10
N SER A 34 8.61 4.10 -16.92
CA SER A 34 9.45 3.00 -16.44
C SER A 34 9.03 2.55 -15.04
N THR A 35 8.66 3.50 -14.17
CA THR A 35 8.23 3.23 -12.79
C THR A 35 6.93 2.44 -12.71
N ILE A 36 6.02 2.56 -13.67
CA ILE A 36 4.78 1.76 -13.70
C ILE A 36 5.10 0.26 -13.80
N ALA A 37 6.09 -0.12 -14.61
CA ALA A 37 6.52 -1.51 -14.74
C ALA A 37 7.11 -2.03 -13.41
N THR A 38 7.89 -1.20 -12.72
CA THR A 38 8.38 -1.49 -11.35
C THR A 38 7.22 -1.73 -10.39
N CYS A 39 6.19 -0.87 -10.42
CA CYS A 39 5.01 -1.04 -9.57
C CYS A 39 4.22 -2.34 -9.87
N ASN A 40 4.17 -2.73 -11.15
CA ASN A 40 3.44 -3.92 -11.60
C ASN A 40 4.14 -5.22 -11.21
N LYS A 41 5.46 -5.28 -11.40
CA LYS A 41 6.23 -6.52 -11.27
C LYS A 41 7.03 -6.62 -9.98
N VAL A 42 7.69 -5.54 -9.57
CA VAL A 42 8.66 -5.55 -8.47
C VAL A 42 7.95 -5.45 -7.12
N ALA A 43 6.88 -4.66 -7.02
CA ALA A 43 6.21 -4.47 -5.74
C ALA A 43 5.59 -5.76 -5.15
N PRO A 44 4.93 -6.65 -5.93
CA PRO A 44 4.51 -7.95 -5.42
C PRO A 44 5.68 -8.83 -5.01
N SER A 45 6.77 -8.86 -5.79
CA SER A 45 7.96 -9.65 -5.48
C SER A 45 8.67 -9.18 -4.20
N LEU A 46 8.71 -7.87 -3.94
CA LEU A 46 9.24 -7.33 -2.69
C LEU A 46 8.35 -7.70 -1.50
N ALA A 47 7.02 -7.63 -1.67
CA ALA A 47 6.10 -8.03 -0.61
C ALA A 47 6.28 -9.51 -0.23
N GLU A 48 6.44 -10.38 -1.23
CA GLU A 48 6.76 -11.80 -1.04
C GLU A 48 8.10 -11.98 -0.31
N ALA A 49 9.17 -11.32 -0.77
CA ALA A 49 10.49 -11.42 -0.14
C ALA A 49 10.46 -10.99 1.34
N HIS A 50 9.82 -9.85 1.64
CA HIS A 50 9.64 -9.38 3.02
C HIS A 50 8.78 -10.34 3.84
N SER A 51 7.82 -11.03 3.21
CA SER A 51 7.01 -12.04 3.90
C SER A 51 7.86 -13.23 4.34
N GLN A 52 8.65 -13.78 3.41
CA GLN A 52 9.55 -14.92 3.68
C GLN A 52 10.62 -14.58 4.73
N MET A 53 11.17 -13.37 4.70
CA MET A 53 12.24 -12.96 5.62
C MET A 53 11.74 -12.69 7.05
N SER A 54 10.51 -12.20 7.20
CA SER A 54 10.00 -11.76 8.50
C SER A 54 9.08 -12.76 9.19
N GLY A 55 8.54 -13.74 8.44
CA GLY A 55 7.48 -14.63 8.93
C GLY A 55 6.11 -13.96 9.04
N TRP A 56 5.96 -12.74 8.51
CA TRP A 56 4.67 -12.07 8.33
C TRP A 56 4.15 -12.29 6.92
N ASP A 57 2.85 -12.34 6.72
CA ASP A 57 2.27 -12.10 5.40
C ASP A 57 2.24 -10.57 5.20
N VAL A 58 2.98 -10.04 4.21
CA VAL A 58 3.15 -8.60 3.95
C VAL A 58 2.50 -8.22 2.63
N GLY A 59 1.73 -7.14 2.61
CA GLY A 59 1.06 -6.69 1.40
C GLY A 59 0.66 -5.22 1.40
N ARG A 60 -0.05 -4.83 0.33
CA ARG A 60 -0.70 -3.52 0.19
C ARG A 60 -2.13 -3.71 -0.27
N THR A 61 -3.01 -2.88 0.23
CA THR A 61 -4.45 -2.94 -0.05
C THR A 61 -5.04 -1.54 -0.22
N SER A 62 -6.21 -1.43 -0.85
CA SER A 62 -6.85 -0.12 -1.10
C SER A 62 -8.34 -0.24 -1.42
N LEU A 63 -9.12 0.77 -1.06
CA LEU A 63 -10.51 0.92 -1.52
C LEU A 63 -10.59 1.27 -3.02
N LYS A 64 -9.52 1.83 -3.60
CA LYS A 64 -9.44 2.25 -5.00
C LYS A 64 -8.25 1.56 -5.68
N LEU A 65 -8.55 0.39 -6.26
CA LEU A 65 -7.56 -0.57 -6.74
C LEU A 65 -6.91 -0.16 -8.07
N ARG A 66 -5.60 -0.43 -8.19
CA ARG A 66 -4.89 -0.43 -9.47
C ARG A 66 -4.69 -1.86 -9.95
N ASN A 67 -4.13 -2.69 -9.09
CA ASN A 67 -4.04 -4.13 -9.26
C ASN A 67 -5.22 -4.78 -8.51
N PRO A 68 -6.09 -5.55 -9.19
CA PRO A 68 -7.17 -6.30 -8.56
C PRO A 68 -6.70 -7.26 -7.45
N ASN A 69 -5.47 -7.77 -7.53
CA ASN A 69 -4.91 -8.68 -6.52
C ASN A 69 -4.66 -8.01 -5.16
N ASN A 70 -4.76 -6.68 -5.08
CA ASN A 70 -4.67 -5.94 -3.83
C ASN A 70 -6.06 -5.67 -3.21
N ALA A 71 -7.09 -6.41 -3.64
CA ALA A 71 -8.44 -6.24 -3.12
C ALA A 71 -8.49 -6.49 -1.61
N PRO A 72 -9.09 -5.59 -0.81
CA PRO A 72 -9.16 -5.77 0.62
C PRO A 72 -10.14 -6.87 1.02
N ASP A 73 -9.83 -7.58 2.10
CA ASP A 73 -10.82 -8.41 2.81
C ASP A 73 -11.74 -7.57 3.71
N ALA A 74 -12.73 -8.21 4.34
CA ALA A 74 -13.73 -7.50 5.17
C ALA A 74 -13.12 -6.71 6.33
N TRP A 75 -12.05 -7.23 6.94
CA TRP A 75 -11.33 -6.55 8.00
C TRP A 75 -10.59 -5.32 7.46
N GLU A 76 -9.88 -5.49 6.34
CA GLU A 76 -9.16 -4.39 5.70
C GLU A 76 -10.08 -3.28 5.22
N ILE A 77 -11.26 -3.60 4.68
CA ILE A 77 -12.28 -2.61 4.31
C ILE A 77 -12.68 -1.78 5.53
N THR A 78 -12.90 -2.44 6.68
CA THR A 78 -13.31 -1.76 7.92
C THR A 78 -12.22 -0.80 8.39
N VAL A 79 -10.97 -1.26 8.43
CA VAL A 79 -9.83 -0.42 8.85
C VAL A 79 -9.56 0.72 7.86
N LEU A 80 -9.66 0.49 6.55
CA LEU A 80 -9.51 1.55 5.54
C LEU A 80 -10.56 2.65 5.71
N LYS A 81 -11.83 2.27 5.97
CA LYS A 81 -12.91 3.24 6.24
C LYS A 81 -12.69 4.00 7.55
N GLU A 82 -12.19 3.31 8.59
CA GLU A 82 -11.81 3.94 9.85
C GLU A 82 -10.70 5.00 9.62
N PHE A 83 -9.67 4.66 8.84
CA PHE A 83 -8.60 5.61 8.50
C PHE A 83 -9.11 6.83 7.73
N GLU A 84 -10.02 6.64 6.77
CA GLU A 84 -10.65 7.78 6.07
C GLU A 84 -11.44 8.68 7.04
N ALA A 85 -12.23 8.09 7.94
CA ALA A 85 -12.99 8.85 8.94
C ALA A 85 -12.08 9.62 9.90
N ARG A 86 -11.00 9.01 10.37
CA ARG A 86 -10.02 9.64 11.26
C ARG A 86 -9.24 10.77 10.56
N LYS A 87 -8.85 10.57 9.29
CA LYS A 87 -8.29 11.64 8.45
C LYS A 87 -9.27 12.80 8.31
N ALA A 88 -10.54 12.52 8.02
CA ALA A 88 -11.57 13.54 7.89
C ALA A 88 -11.81 14.32 9.20
N ALA A 89 -11.59 13.67 10.35
CA ALA A 89 -11.62 14.30 11.67
C ALA A 89 -10.35 15.11 12.01
N GLY A 90 -9.37 15.20 11.09
CA GLY A 90 -8.16 16.00 11.24
C GLY A 90 -6.96 15.26 11.83
N GLU A 91 -7.03 13.95 12.01
CA GLU A 91 -5.86 13.17 12.43
C GLU A 91 -4.81 13.12 11.32
N ASP A 92 -3.53 13.25 11.70
CA ASP A 92 -2.40 13.12 10.79
C ASP A 92 -2.36 11.74 10.11
N PRO A 93 -2.53 11.66 8.77
CA PRO A 93 -2.52 10.41 8.02
C PRO A 93 -1.26 9.56 8.22
N MET A 94 -0.12 10.18 8.51
CA MET A 94 1.15 9.46 8.73
C MET A 94 1.16 8.64 10.02
N LYS A 95 0.29 9.00 10.98
CA LYS A 95 0.15 8.34 12.29
C LYS A 95 -0.91 7.24 12.30
N LEU A 96 -1.74 7.15 11.26
CA LEU A 96 -2.79 6.14 11.15
C LEU A 96 -2.19 4.73 11.07
N VAL A 97 -2.36 4.00 12.16
CA VAL A 97 -1.95 2.61 12.32
C VAL A 97 -3.02 1.90 13.16
N LYS A 98 -3.28 0.65 12.82
CA LYS A 98 -4.14 -0.25 13.58
C LYS A 98 -3.46 -1.60 13.71
N GLY A 99 -3.50 -2.18 14.89
CA GLY A 99 -3.05 -3.54 15.14
C GLY A 99 -4.00 -4.23 16.11
N GLU A 100 -4.39 -5.46 15.81
CA GLU A 100 -5.32 -6.22 16.64
C GLU A 100 -5.13 -7.73 16.44
N ILE A 101 -5.62 -8.50 17.40
CA ILE A 101 -5.74 -9.96 17.27
C ILE A 101 -7.14 -10.26 16.78
N VAL A 102 -7.22 -10.95 15.65
CA VAL A 102 -8.47 -11.49 15.11
C VAL A 102 -8.43 -13.01 15.14
N GLU A 103 -9.60 -13.63 14.98
CA GLU A 103 -9.70 -15.05 14.75
C GLU A 103 -9.95 -15.30 13.25
N GLU A 104 -9.06 -16.04 12.61
CA GLU A 104 -9.21 -16.48 11.23
C GLU A 104 -9.18 -18.02 11.22
N GLN A 105 -10.27 -18.65 10.77
CA GLN A 105 -10.37 -20.11 10.65
C GLN A 105 -10.04 -20.87 11.96
N GLY A 106 -10.53 -20.36 13.11
CA GLY A 106 -10.30 -20.96 14.42
C GLY A 106 -8.88 -20.75 14.98
N ARG A 107 -8.06 -19.91 14.34
CA ARG A 107 -6.72 -19.56 14.80
C ARG A 107 -6.62 -18.08 15.08
N LYS A 108 -5.93 -17.73 16.17
CA LYS A 108 -5.57 -16.34 16.43
C LYS A 108 -4.56 -15.88 15.37
N VAL A 109 -4.75 -14.67 14.87
CA VAL A 109 -3.83 -14.01 13.95
C VAL A 109 -3.68 -12.57 14.40
N PHE A 110 -2.45 -12.10 14.53
CA PHE A 110 -2.19 -10.67 14.73
C PHE A 110 -2.21 -9.98 13.37
N ARG A 111 -3.09 -9.00 13.18
CA ARG A 111 -3.16 -8.20 11.96
C ARG A 111 -2.78 -6.77 12.24
N MET A 112 -2.16 -6.14 11.26
CA MET A 112 -1.74 -4.76 11.34
C MET A 112 -1.94 -4.05 10.00
N MET A 113 -2.41 -2.81 10.04
CA MET A 113 -2.42 -1.92 8.90
C MET A 113 -1.80 -0.58 9.23
N LYS A 114 -1.11 0.00 8.25
CA LYS A 114 -0.61 1.37 8.30
C LYS A 114 -1.02 2.11 7.03
N ALA A 115 -1.65 3.27 7.19
CA ALA A 115 -2.11 4.06 6.06
C ALA A 115 -0.94 4.52 5.17
N ILE A 116 -1.21 4.67 3.87
CA ILE A 116 -0.29 5.19 2.86
C ILE A 116 -0.85 6.52 2.36
N PRO A 117 -0.50 7.66 2.99
CA PRO A 117 -0.86 8.95 2.45
C PRO A 117 -0.06 9.27 1.18
N THR A 118 -0.68 9.98 0.26
CA THR A 118 -0.06 10.43 -0.99
C THR A 118 0.79 11.67 -0.77
N ALA A 119 1.97 11.67 -1.41
CA ALA A 119 2.81 12.86 -1.57
C ALA A 119 2.75 13.37 -3.02
N GLU A 120 3.40 14.49 -3.30
CA GLU A 120 3.40 15.09 -4.65
C GLU A 120 3.84 14.10 -5.74
N VAL A 121 4.90 13.33 -5.50
CA VAL A 121 5.39 12.32 -6.44
C VAL A 121 4.34 11.24 -6.76
N CYS A 122 3.46 10.91 -5.81
CA CYS A 122 2.41 9.92 -6.01
C CYS A 122 1.39 10.38 -7.06
N THR A 123 1.13 11.69 -7.11
CA THR A 123 0.14 12.27 -8.02
C THR A 123 0.54 12.19 -9.49
N LYS A 124 1.82 11.93 -9.81
CA LYS A 124 2.28 11.73 -11.20
C LYS A 124 1.61 10.53 -11.88
N CYS A 125 1.22 9.52 -11.10
CA CYS A 125 0.53 8.31 -11.61
C CYS A 125 -0.84 8.07 -10.96
N HIS A 126 -1.14 8.75 -9.86
CA HIS A 126 -2.37 8.58 -9.09
C HIS A 126 -3.24 9.85 -9.06
N GLY A 127 -2.78 10.96 -9.65
CA GLY A 127 -3.46 12.26 -9.61
C GLY A 127 -4.74 12.34 -10.43
N ASP A 128 -5.43 13.48 -10.32
CA ASP A 128 -6.60 13.84 -11.16
C ASP A 128 -6.20 13.95 -12.63
N ALA A 129 -5.10 14.65 -12.91
CA ALA A 129 -4.53 14.76 -14.25
C ALA A 129 -3.24 13.94 -14.34
N ILE A 130 -3.25 12.93 -15.21
CA ILE A 130 -2.09 12.09 -15.50
C ILE A 130 -1.65 12.41 -16.93
N ALA A 131 -0.41 12.87 -17.09
CA ALA A 131 0.12 13.26 -18.39
C ALA A 131 0.43 12.04 -19.27
N GLU A 132 0.31 12.20 -20.59
CA GLU A 132 0.93 11.24 -21.52
C GLU A 132 2.46 11.30 -21.42
N PRO A 133 3.19 10.19 -21.62
CA PRO A 133 2.71 8.83 -21.98
C PRO A 133 2.32 7.94 -20.78
N VAL A 134 2.16 8.51 -19.59
CA VAL A 134 1.90 7.76 -18.34
C VAL A 134 0.49 7.17 -18.33
N ALA A 135 -0.51 7.95 -18.75
CA ALA A 135 -1.90 7.52 -18.80
C ALA A 135 -2.07 6.31 -19.74
N ALA A 136 -1.57 6.38 -20.98
CA ALA A 136 -1.59 5.26 -21.91
C ALA A 136 -0.94 3.99 -21.34
N LYS A 137 0.23 4.10 -20.68
CA LYS A 137 0.88 2.93 -20.09
C LYS A 137 0.10 2.34 -18.91
N LEU A 138 -0.60 3.16 -18.14
CA LEU A 138 -1.48 2.69 -17.08
C LEU A 138 -2.68 1.94 -17.66
N ASP A 139 -3.29 2.45 -18.72
CA ASP A 139 -4.43 1.80 -19.39
C ASP A 139 -4.02 0.44 -19.99
N GLU A 140 -2.83 0.37 -20.58
CA GLU A 140 -2.27 -0.88 -21.14
C GLU A 140 -2.06 -1.95 -20.06
N LEU A 141 -1.42 -1.60 -18.94
CA LEU A 141 -1.05 -2.55 -17.89
C LEU A 141 -2.17 -2.82 -16.88
N TYR A 142 -3.14 -1.91 -16.77
CA TYR A 142 -4.22 -1.98 -15.80
C TYR A 142 -5.56 -1.52 -16.42
N PRO A 143 -6.19 -2.34 -17.27
CA PRO A 143 -7.47 -1.99 -17.91
C PRO A 143 -8.61 -1.70 -16.93
N ALA A 144 -8.52 -2.23 -15.71
CA ALA A 144 -9.49 -2.01 -14.63
C ALA A 144 -9.00 -1.01 -13.56
N ASP A 145 -8.01 -0.18 -13.88
CA ASP A 145 -7.42 0.79 -12.95
C ASP A 145 -8.45 1.79 -12.45
N LYS A 146 -8.67 1.80 -11.14
CA LYS A 146 -9.47 2.81 -10.46
C LYS A 146 -8.59 3.81 -9.71
N ALA A 147 -7.29 3.57 -9.52
CA ALA A 147 -6.45 4.33 -8.59
C ALA A 147 -5.96 5.67 -9.13
N ARG A 148 -6.87 6.51 -9.63
CA ARG A 148 -6.63 7.86 -10.16
C ARG A 148 -7.33 8.90 -9.30
N GLY A 149 -7.14 10.18 -9.54
CA GLY A 149 -7.85 11.26 -8.87
C GLY A 149 -7.51 11.48 -7.39
N TYR A 150 -6.27 11.19 -7.01
CA TYR A 150 -5.75 11.47 -5.68
C TYR A 150 -5.09 12.86 -5.62
N LYS A 151 -5.30 13.57 -4.53
CA LYS A 151 -4.59 14.79 -4.17
C LYS A 151 -3.50 14.48 -3.15
N VAL A 152 -2.61 15.43 -2.88
CA VAL A 152 -1.62 15.28 -1.81
C VAL A 152 -2.35 15.20 -0.46
N GLY A 153 -1.96 14.23 0.37
CA GLY A 153 -2.57 13.99 1.68
C GLY A 153 -3.77 13.02 1.68
N ASP A 154 -4.26 12.59 0.52
CA ASP A 154 -5.25 11.52 0.43
C ASP A 154 -4.66 10.16 0.83
N LEU A 155 -5.52 9.20 1.20
CA LEU A 155 -5.08 7.85 1.49
C LEU A 155 -5.07 7.00 0.23
N ARG A 156 -3.88 6.68 -0.29
CA ARG A 156 -3.73 5.75 -1.40
C ARG A 156 -4.24 4.35 -1.05
N GLY A 157 -4.20 4.00 0.23
CA GLY A 157 -4.52 2.68 0.76
C GLY A 157 -3.74 2.44 2.03
N ALA A 158 -3.33 1.20 2.27
CA ALA A 158 -2.57 0.82 3.45
C ALA A 158 -1.59 -0.32 3.14
N PHE A 159 -0.51 -0.40 3.92
CA PHE A 159 0.20 -1.66 4.13
C PHE A 159 -0.66 -2.55 5.01
N THR A 160 -0.70 -3.84 4.69
CA THR A 160 -1.43 -4.86 5.47
C THR A 160 -0.49 -6.01 5.81
N LEU A 161 -0.47 -6.38 7.08
CA LEU A 161 0.42 -7.37 7.65
C LEU A 161 -0.41 -8.39 8.45
N LYS A 162 -0.09 -9.68 8.33
CA LYS A 162 -0.63 -10.74 9.19
C LYS A 162 0.49 -11.59 9.78
N LYS A 163 0.39 -11.93 11.07
CA LYS A 163 1.29 -12.88 11.75
C LYS A 163 0.46 -13.93 12.46
N ARG A 164 0.70 -15.19 12.09
CA ARG A 164 0.09 -16.35 12.75
C ARG A 164 0.86 -16.64 14.04
N PHE A 165 0.15 -17.05 15.08
CA PHE A 165 0.77 -17.55 16.32
C PHE A 165 1.14 -19.02 16.16
#